data_AF-A0A117NQ73-F1
#
_entry.id   AF-A0A117NQ73-F1
#
_cell.length_a   1.000
_cell.length_b   1.000
_cell.length_c   1.000
_cell.angle_alpha   90.00
_cell.angle_beta   90.00
_cell.angle_gamma   90.00
#
_symmetry.space_group_name_H-M   'P 1'
#
loop_
_entity.id
_entity.type
_entity.pdbx_description
1 polymer ?
#
loop_
_entity_poly.entity_id
_entity_poly.type
_entity_poly.pdbx_seq_one_letter_code
_entity_poly.pdbx_strand_id
1 'polypeptide(L)'
;MASAVFASAQSATRCAADLNKATSSCIEFPIVHFFQAGEVSTETQWAQFYAVIYPADLFDVVFSYWRDSGDGISTRQANFCLRRFDYLQSKSTNQAFCTLPTNPIEMLNEHAMGLSTSGIIERDFIKSNIARLVQSEKPGQRRVSLEDIFLHPGGMAAINSVARALVGLGIDSGIVGFGYLYGETTMVLKRHWSDFKLYSHATSEELDELEASLKSGTCVNALWTDLPGNPTLVTPDMHRLRRLADEYDFLIICDETVGTFINTDLLPYVDVLMTSLTKIYSGFSDVLAGSVVVHPGSSRYVQLRDQLTISYEEKLFPLNIAVLRRNSRHFSERVKVTNHNAKAVVERLAAHSLVERINYPSVTTPEIYERYRRCGGGYGHLMCVIFKEPANAVRFYNALDVCKGPSFGTAFTLSIPFSQLLTLAEQAALDAHGIPTHSIRISVGMEDLDIILRKISDALEKVEKFAGG
;
A
#
# COMPACT_ATOMS: atom_id res chain seq x y z
N MET A 1 -8.52 -25.52 -17.01
CA MET A 1 -7.64 -25.34 -15.83
C MET A 1 -6.90 -24.03 -15.98
N ALA A 2 -6.70 -23.32 -14.88
CA ALA A 2 -5.89 -22.11 -14.77
C ALA A 2 -4.77 -22.34 -13.74
N SER A 3 -3.82 -21.40 -13.66
CA SER A 3 -2.75 -21.44 -12.65
C SER A 3 -2.41 -20.05 -12.11
N ALA A 4 -2.00 -20.01 -10.84
CA ALA A 4 -1.49 -18.80 -10.18
C ALA A 4 -0.11 -19.08 -9.60
N VAL A 5 0.79 -18.10 -9.72
CA VAL A 5 2.22 -18.27 -9.46
C VAL A 5 2.69 -17.51 -8.23
N PHE A 6 3.47 -18.17 -7.39
CA PHE A 6 3.92 -17.72 -6.08
C PHE A 6 5.43 -17.90 -5.90
N ALA A 7 6.03 -17.02 -5.09
CA ALA A 7 7.47 -17.04 -4.80
C ALA A 7 7.89 -18.17 -3.85
N SER A 8 6.97 -18.70 -3.04
CA SER A 8 7.25 -19.68 -1.99
C SER A 8 6.17 -20.76 -1.90
N ALA A 9 6.55 -21.90 -1.34
CA ALA A 9 5.62 -22.99 -1.05
C ALA A 9 4.52 -22.53 -0.09
N GLN A 10 4.88 -21.76 0.94
CA GLN A 10 3.94 -21.27 1.94
C GLN A 10 2.88 -20.34 1.33
N SER A 11 3.27 -19.44 0.42
CA SER A 11 2.32 -18.61 -0.35
C SER A 11 1.35 -19.45 -1.17
N ALA A 12 1.86 -20.47 -1.88
CA ALA A 12 1.03 -21.37 -2.68
C ALA A 12 0.07 -22.19 -1.79
N THR A 13 0.54 -22.71 -0.67
CA THR A 13 -0.28 -23.46 0.30
C THR A 13 -1.39 -22.58 0.89
N ARG A 14 -1.10 -21.32 1.22
CA ARG A 14 -2.13 -20.39 1.70
C ARG A 14 -3.18 -20.10 0.64
N CYS A 15 -2.78 -19.90 -0.62
CA CYS A 15 -3.75 -19.77 -1.72
C CYS A 15 -4.64 -21.01 -1.88
N ALA A 16 -4.06 -22.22 -1.80
CA ALA A 16 -4.82 -23.46 -1.88
C ALA A 16 -5.78 -23.64 -0.68
N ALA A 17 -5.35 -23.26 0.52
CA ALA A 17 -6.22 -23.27 1.71
C ALA A 17 -7.39 -22.28 1.58
N ASP A 18 -7.13 -21.12 0.99
CA ASP A 18 -8.15 -20.11 0.74
C ASP A 18 -9.19 -20.56 -0.31
N LEU A 19 -8.74 -21.20 -1.39
CA LEU A 19 -9.60 -21.87 -2.36
C LEU A 19 -10.50 -22.94 -1.72
N ASN A 20 -9.95 -23.76 -0.82
CA ASN A 20 -10.73 -24.75 -0.06
C ASN A 20 -11.80 -24.10 0.81
N LYS A 21 -11.46 -23.00 1.49
CA LYS A 21 -12.42 -22.22 2.29
C LYS A 21 -13.56 -21.67 1.44
N ALA A 22 -13.25 -21.10 0.27
CA ALA A 22 -14.24 -20.50 -0.63
C ALA A 22 -15.19 -21.52 -1.27
N THR A 23 -14.69 -22.71 -1.59
CA THR A 23 -15.48 -23.77 -2.25
C THR A 23 -16.25 -24.66 -1.28
N SER A 24 -16.02 -24.52 0.04
CA SER A 24 -16.56 -25.43 1.07
C SER A 24 -16.32 -26.91 0.72
N SER A 25 -15.22 -27.19 0.01
CA SER A 25 -14.90 -28.49 -0.55
C SER A 25 -13.53 -28.94 -0.05
N CYS A 26 -13.32 -30.26 0.05
CA CYS A 26 -12.01 -30.84 0.30
C CYS A 26 -11.31 -31.20 -1.02
N ILE A 27 -11.39 -30.31 -2.02
CA ILE A 27 -10.72 -30.54 -3.31
C ILE A 27 -9.23 -30.28 -3.12
N GLU A 28 -8.39 -31.26 -3.44
CA GLU A 28 -6.95 -31.03 -3.48
C GLU A 28 -6.60 -30.16 -4.70
N PHE A 29 -6.09 -28.97 -4.46
CA PHE A 29 -5.54 -28.10 -5.51
C PHE A 29 -4.05 -28.42 -5.69
N PRO A 30 -3.63 -29.01 -6.83
CA PRO A 30 -2.25 -29.41 -7.02
C PRO A 30 -1.33 -28.19 -6.98
N ILE A 31 -0.25 -28.31 -6.19
CA ILE A 31 0.84 -27.34 -6.15
C ILE A 31 2.01 -27.94 -6.92
N VAL A 32 2.51 -27.19 -7.90
CA VAL A 32 3.63 -27.59 -8.75
C VAL A 32 4.83 -26.69 -8.41
N HIS A 33 5.92 -27.29 -7.96
CA HIS A 33 7.19 -26.61 -7.70
C HIS A 33 8.08 -26.68 -8.93
N PHE A 34 8.41 -25.53 -9.51
CA PHE A 34 9.36 -25.39 -10.61
C PHE A 34 10.71 -24.96 -10.05
N PHE A 35 11.78 -25.71 -10.37
CA PHE A 35 13.12 -25.45 -9.85
C PHE A 35 14.19 -26.05 -10.77
N GLN A 36 15.43 -25.58 -10.61
CA GLN A 36 16.57 -26.13 -11.34
C GLN A 36 17.26 -27.21 -10.48
N ALA A 37 17.65 -28.32 -11.11
CA ALA A 37 18.46 -29.36 -10.45
C ALA A 37 19.92 -28.87 -10.27
N GLY A 38 20.57 -29.27 -9.17
CA GLY A 38 22.00 -29.01 -8.94
C GLY A 38 22.26 -28.06 -7.76
N GLU A 39 23.40 -27.35 -7.81
CA GLU A 39 23.82 -26.44 -6.74
C GLU A 39 22.87 -25.25 -6.58
N VAL A 40 22.58 -24.90 -5.33
CA VAL A 40 21.77 -23.72 -4.99
C VAL A 40 22.67 -22.49 -5.10
N SER A 41 22.36 -21.63 -6.06
CA SER A 41 22.90 -20.28 -6.19
C SER A 41 21.79 -19.26 -5.96
N THR A 42 22.14 -17.99 -5.78
CA THR A 42 21.13 -16.92 -5.71
C THR A 42 20.25 -16.91 -6.96
N GLU A 43 20.80 -17.16 -8.15
CA GLU A 43 20.01 -17.19 -9.37
C GLU A 43 19.03 -18.36 -9.40
N THR A 44 19.47 -19.58 -9.06
CA THR A 44 18.58 -20.74 -9.04
C THR A 44 17.53 -20.64 -7.94
N GLN A 45 17.87 -19.99 -6.82
CA GLN A 45 16.92 -19.70 -5.74
C GLN A 45 15.79 -18.76 -6.20
N TRP A 46 16.09 -17.72 -6.98
CA TRP A 46 15.07 -16.77 -7.44
C TRP A 46 14.40 -17.19 -8.76
N ALA A 47 14.96 -18.17 -9.47
CA ALA A 47 14.36 -18.76 -10.66
C ALA A 47 13.25 -19.77 -10.31
N GLN A 48 13.29 -20.35 -9.11
CA GLN A 48 12.25 -21.26 -8.65
C GLN A 48 10.95 -20.54 -8.32
N PHE A 49 9.82 -21.22 -8.50
CA PHE A 49 8.49 -20.72 -8.16
C PHE A 49 7.50 -21.87 -7.98
N TYR A 50 6.31 -21.53 -7.48
CA TYR A 50 5.24 -22.49 -7.22
C TYR A 50 3.99 -22.09 -7.99
N ALA A 51 3.34 -23.04 -8.65
CA ALA A 51 2.07 -22.83 -9.32
C ALA A 51 0.95 -23.61 -8.62
N VAL A 52 -0.12 -22.93 -8.22
CA VAL A 52 -1.36 -23.58 -7.78
C VAL A 52 -2.24 -23.78 -9.01
N ILE A 53 -2.64 -25.02 -9.28
CA ILE A 53 -3.49 -25.37 -10.42
C ILE A 53 -4.94 -25.47 -9.94
N TYR A 54 -5.87 -24.79 -10.63
CA TYR A 54 -7.27 -24.71 -10.22
C TYR A 54 -8.26 -24.66 -11.41
N PRO A 55 -9.54 -25.01 -11.21
CA PRO A 55 -10.62 -24.82 -12.18
C PRO A 55 -10.79 -23.34 -12.57
N ALA A 56 -10.98 -23.04 -13.86
CA ALA A 56 -10.95 -21.66 -14.36
C ALA A 56 -12.08 -20.77 -13.82
N ASP A 57 -13.19 -21.37 -13.40
CA ASP A 57 -14.33 -20.74 -12.73
C ASP A 57 -14.01 -20.21 -11.32
N LEU A 58 -12.90 -20.64 -10.71
CA LEU A 58 -12.42 -20.10 -9.42
C LEU A 58 -11.45 -18.92 -9.58
N PHE A 59 -11.33 -18.35 -10.78
CA PHE A 59 -10.42 -17.22 -11.04
C PHE A 59 -10.62 -16.06 -10.07
N ASP A 60 -11.87 -15.64 -9.82
CA ASP A 60 -12.16 -14.49 -8.97
C ASP A 60 -11.71 -14.69 -7.51
N VAL A 61 -11.80 -15.93 -7.00
CA VAL A 61 -11.31 -16.29 -5.66
C VAL A 61 -9.79 -16.14 -5.58
N VAL A 62 -9.08 -16.72 -6.55
CA VAL A 62 -7.61 -16.67 -6.61
C VAL A 62 -7.11 -15.24 -6.86
N PHE A 63 -7.81 -14.50 -7.72
CA PHE A 63 -7.49 -13.11 -8.00
C PHE A 63 -7.68 -12.23 -6.77
N SER A 64 -8.78 -12.40 -6.02
CA SER A 64 -8.97 -11.71 -4.74
C SER A 64 -7.86 -12.08 -3.76
N TYR A 65 -7.55 -13.36 -3.59
CA TYR A 65 -6.43 -13.78 -2.73
C TYR A 65 -5.12 -13.09 -3.13
N TRP A 66 -4.76 -13.13 -4.43
CA TRP A 66 -3.54 -12.53 -4.95
C TRP A 66 -3.48 -11.02 -4.70
N ARG A 67 -4.58 -10.32 -4.98
CA ARG A 67 -4.72 -8.87 -4.79
C ARG A 67 -4.58 -8.48 -3.31
N ASP A 68 -5.29 -9.20 -2.44
CA ASP A 68 -5.41 -8.83 -1.03
C ASP A 68 -4.15 -9.26 -0.23
N SER A 69 -3.57 -10.42 -0.56
CA SER A 69 -2.39 -10.94 0.15
C SER A 69 -1.05 -10.38 -0.34
N GLY A 70 -0.96 -10.01 -1.62
CA GLY A 70 0.29 -9.66 -2.29
C GLY A 70 1.31 -10.80 -2.35
N ASP A 71 0.88 -12.06 -2.25
CA ASP A 71 1.75 -13.24 -2.14
C ASP A 71 2.34 -13.75 -3.47
N GLY A 72 1.84 -13.27 -4.61
CA GLY A 72 2.34 -13.69 -5.91
C GLY A 72 3.72 -13.13 -6.26
N ILE A 73 4.20 -13.48 -7.45
CA ILE A 73 5.47 -12.95 -7.97
C ILE A 73 5.28 -11.64 -8.74
N SER A 74 6.27 -10.75 -8.66
CA SER A 74 6.29 -9.54 -9.47
C SER A 74 6.46 -9.85 -10.97
N THR A 75 6.01 -8.98 -11.86
CA THR A 75 6.23 -9.12 -13.32
C THR A 75 7.71 -9.25 -13.68
N ARG A 76 8.60 -8.56 -12.95
CA ARG A 76 10.05 -8.64 -13.16
C ARG A 76 10.62 -10.01 -12.80
N GLN A 77 10.12 -10.62 -11.72
CA GLN A 77 10.46 -12.00 -11.36
C GLN A 77 9.84 -12.99 -12.33
N ALA A 78 8.57 -12.81 -12.72
CA ALA A 78 7.91 -13.67 -13.71
C ALA A 78 8.68 -13.70 -15.03
N ASN A 79 9.13 -12.55 -15.53
CA ASN A 79 9.95 -12.47 -16.74
C ASN A 79 11.34 -13.11 -16.55
N PHE A 80 11.92 -13.02 -15.34
CA PHE A 80 13.17 -13.69 -15.01
C PHE A 80 13.03 -15.22 -15.02
N CYS A 81 11.97 -15.74 -14.40
CA CYS A 81 11.62 -17.16 -14.41
C CYS A 81 11.29 -17.65 -15.83
N LEU A 82 10.55 -16.87 -16.62
CA LEU A 82 10.16 -17.22 -17.99
C LEU A 82 11.37 -17.47 -18.89
N ARG A 83 12.40 -16.62 -18.82
CA ARG A 83 13.66 -16.82 -19.57
C ARG A 83 14.42 -18.08 -19.18
N ARG A 84 14.10 -18.65 -18.01
CA ARG A 84 14.76 -19.85 -17.47
C ARG A 84 13.86 -21.09 -17.52
N PHE A 85 12.61 -20.96 -17.97
CA PHE A 85 11.59 -21.99 -17.80
C PHE A 85 11.97 -23.33 -18.45
N ASP A 86 12.62 -23.30 -19.62
CA ASP A 86 13.06 -24.51 -20.32
C ASP A 86 14.15 -25.31 -19.58
N TYR A 87 14.83 -24.68 -18.62
CA TYR A 87 15.86 -25.29 -17.78
C TYR A 87 15.31 -25.78 -16.42
N LEU A 88 14.05 -25.50 -16.11
CA LEU A 88 13.41 -25.91 -14.86
C LEU A 88 12.77 -27.29 -15.02
N GLN A 89 12.91 -28.11 -13.99
CA GLN A 89 12.09 -29.29 -13.79
C GLN A 89 10.92 -28.94 -12.86
N SER A 90 9.90 -29.79 -12.84
CA SER A 90 8.73 -29.62 -11.99
C SER A 90 8.47 -30.82 -11.09
N LYS A 91 7.96 -30.56 -9.88
CA LYS A 91 7.57 -31.57 -8.90
C LYS A 91 6.19 -31.24 -8.31
N SER A 92 5.33 -32.23 -8.20
CA SER A 92 4.00 -32.10 -7.58
C SER A 92 3.56 -33.41 -6.92
N THR A 93 2.51 -33.36 -6.09
CA THR A 93 1.81 -34.56 -5.62
C THR A 93 1.11 -35.29 -6.75
N ASN A 94 0.68 -34.56 -7.78
CA ASN A 94 0.13 -35.12 -9.01
C ASN A 94 1.25 -35.40 -10.03
N GLN A 95 1.47 -36.68 -10.34
CA GLN A 95 2.53 -37.14 -11.24
C GLN A 95 2.41 -36.58 -12.67
N ALA A 96 1.21 -36.18 -13.12
CA ALA A 96 1.02 -35.56 -14.42
C ALA A 96 1.69 -34.17 -14.52
N PHE A 97 2.04 -33.55 -13.40
CA PHE A 97 2.74 -32.26 -13.33
C PHE A 97 4.20 -32.40 -12.90
N CYS A 98 4.79 -33.61 -12.98
CA CYS A 98 6.21 -33.83 -12.78
C CYS A 98 6.91 -33.91 -14.14
N THR A 99 7.78 -32.95 -14.45
CA THR A 99 8.49 -32.88 -15.74
C THR A 99 10.00 -32.74 -15.54
N LEU A 100 10.77 -33.33 -16.46
CA LEU A 100 12.18 -33.01 -16.61
C LEU A 100 12.34 -31.68 -17.38
N PRO A 101 13.53 -31.03 -17.34
CA PRO A 101 13.80 -29.84 -18.14
C PRO A 101 13.73 -30.16 -19.64
N THR A 102 13.21 -29.23 -20.43
CA THR A 102 13.17 -29.33 -21.91
C THR A 102 14.54 -29.09 -22.54
N ASN A 103 15.40 -28.27 -21.92
CA ASN A 103 16.77 -28.04 -22.35
C ASN A 103 17.77 -28.22 -21.19
N PRO A 104 18.44 -29.38 -21.07
CA PRO A 104 19.33 -29.67 -19.94
C PRO A 104 20.77 -29.16 -20.14
N ILE A 105 21.12 -28.57 -21.29
CA ILE A 105 22.51 -28.19 -21.63
C ILE A 105 22.67 -26.66 -21.66
N GLU A 106 23.64 -26.19 -20.87
CA GLU A 106 24.18 -24.82 -20.76
C GLU A 106 23.21 -23.71 -20.29
N MET A 107 23.53 -23.14 -19.11
CA MET A 107 22.87 -21.94 -18.60
C MET A 107 23.14 -20.74 -19.50
N LEU A 108 22.13 -19.89 -19.67
CA LEU A 108 22.35 -18.48 -19.94
C LEU A 108 23.30 -17.93 -18.88
N ASN A 109 24.58 -17.72 -19.22
CA ASN A 109 25.56 -16.95 -18.43
C ASN A 109 25.20 -15.45 -18.39
N GLU A 110 23.91 -15.12 -18.28
CA GLU A 110 23.45 -13.77 -18.02
C GLU A 110 23.62 -13.47 -16.54
N HIS A 111 24.85 -13.11 -16.15
CA HIS A 111 25.09 -12.45 -14.87
C HIS A 111 24.35 -11.11 -14.88
N ALA A 112 23.09 -11.11 -14.46
CA ALA A 112 22.38 -9.86 -14.22
C ALA A 112 23.07 -9.19 -13.03
N MET A 113 23.72 -8.04 -13.24
CA MET A 113 24.53 -7.35 -12.22
C MET A 113 23.81 -7.06 -10.88
N GLY A 114 22.49 -7.21 -10.79
CA GLY A 114 21.71 -7.06 -9.55
C GLY A 114 21.42 -8.36 -8.78
N LEU A 115 21.68 -9.53 -9.36
CA LEU A 115 21.51 -10.83 -8.67
C LEU A 115 22.79 -11.32 -7.99
N SER A 116 23.96 -10.82 -8.41
CA SER A 116 25.27 -11.23 -7.87
C SER A 116 25.48 -10.89 -6.39
N THR A 117 24.72 -9.95 -5.82
CA THR A 117 24.76 -9.57 -4.39
C THR A 117 23.50 -9.95 -3.62
N SER A 118 22.59 -10.75 -4.20
CA SER A 118 21.27 -11.09 -3.65
C SER A 118 20.37 -9.90 -3.28
N GLY A 119 20.75 -8.67 -3.65
CA GLY A 119 20.06 -7.44 -3.27
C GLY A 119 20.22 -7.04 -1.79
N ILE A 120 21.06 -7.72 -1.01
CA ILE A 120 21.22 -7.44 0.45
C ILE A 120 21.72 -6.02 0.69
N ILE A 121 22.74 -5.58 -0.05
CA ILE A 121 23.31 -4.23 0.11
C ILE A 121 22.26 -3.17 -0.23
N GLU A 122 21.51 -3.39 -1.32
CA GLU A 122 20.42 -2.50 -1.74
C GLU A 122 19.31 -2.44 -0.69
N ARG A 123 18.93 -3.59 -0.13
CA ARG A 123 17.91 -3.73 0.90
C ARG A 123 18.30 -2.99 2.17
N ASP A 124 19.51 -3.22 2.67
CA ASP A 124 20.00 -2.61 3.90
C ASP A 124 20.16 -1.10 3.74
N PHE A 125 20.51 -0.62 2.54
CA PHE A 125 20.48 0.81 2.20
C PHE A 125 19.05 1.39 2.27
N ILE A 126 18.06 0.71 1.68
CA ILE A 126 16.65 1.15 1.74
C ILE A 126 16.17 1.17 3.20
N LYS A 127 16.43 0.11 3.97
CA LYS A 127 16.07 0.01 5.39
C LYS A 127 16.76 1.11 6.21
N SER A 128 18.03 1.39 5.96
CA SER A 128 18.77 2.49 6.62
C SER A 128 18.15 3.85 6.32
N ASN A 129 17.74 4.09 5.07
CA ASN A 129 17.04 5.31 4.70
C ASN A 129 15.68 5.43 5.41
N ILE A 130 14.89 4.36 5.41
CA ILE A 130 13.59 4.34 6.11
C ILE A 130 13.80 4.59 7.61
N ALA A 131 14.75 3.91 8.26
CA ALA A 131 15.09 4.12 9.68
C ALA A 131 15.40 5.60 9.99
N ARG A 132 16.17 6.26 9.13
CA ARG A 132 16.48 7.70 9.26
C ARG A 132 15.24 8.58 9.04
N LEU A 133 14.41 8.26 8.06
CA LEU A 133 13.25 9.05 7.67
C LEU A 133 12.11 8.95 8.68
N VAL A 134 11.87 7.75 9.20
CA VAL A 134 10.79 7.48 10.17
C VAL A 134 11.14 7.95 11.57
N GLN A 135 12.43 8.13 11.87
CA GLN A 135 12.88 8.63 13.17
C GLN A 135 12.12 9.91 13.54
N SER A 136 11.48 9.88 14.70
CA SER A 136 10.70 11.02 15.19
C SER A 136 11.59 12.21 15.52
N GLU A 137 11.06 13.41 15.33
CA GLU A 137 11.69 14.68 15.70
C GLU A 137 11.57 14.95 17.21
N LYS A 138 10.72 14.19 17.91
CA LYS A 138 10.57 14.29 19.36
C LYS A 138 11.81 13.76 20.07
N PRO A 139 12.30 14.46 21.11
CA PRO A 139 13.46 14.02 21.87
C PRO A 139 13.18 12.73 22.65
N GLY A 140 14.24 11.96 22.93
CA GLY A 140 14.18 10.77 23.79
C GLY A 140 13.58 9.52 23.15
N GLN A 141 13.18 9.57 21.87
CA GLN A 141 12.66 8.40 21.16
C GLN A 141 13.77 7.38 20.91
N ARG A 142 13.46 6.10 21.11
CA ARG A 142 14.38 5.01 20.79
C ARG A 142 14.64 4.99 19.29
N ARG A 143 15.90 4.73 18.90
CA ARG A 143 16.28 4.69 17.49
C ARG A 143 15.70 3.49 16.79
N VAL A 144 15.15 3.71 15.60
CA VAL A 144 14.77 2.64 14.66
C VAL A 144 16.03 2.06 14.04
N SER A 145 16.14 0.75 14.07
CA SER A 145 17.23 -0.05 13.54
C SER A 145 16.77 -0.89 12.34
N LEU A 146 17.69 -1.60 11.70
CA LEU A 146 17.35 -2.42 10.54
C LEU A 146 16.46 -3.60 10.89
N GLU A 147 16.60 -4.19 12.08
CA GLU A 147 15.75 -5.32 12.53
C GLU A 147 14.29 -4.92 12.74
N ASP A 148 14.01 -3.62 12.88
CA ASP A 148 12.66 -3.09 13.06
C ASP A 148 11.89 -2.93 11.74
N ILE A 149 12.56 -3.14 10.59
CA ILE A 149 12.04 -2.81 9.26
C ILE A 149 11.96 -4.06 8.40
N PHE A 150 10.76 -4.34 7.90
CA PHE A 150 10.48 -5.44 6.98
C PHE A 150 10.09 -4.88 5.61
N LEU A 151 10.74 -5.34 4.55
CA LEU A 151 10.38 -4.97 3.17
C LEU A 151 9.55 -6.07 2.53
N HIS A 152 8.53 -5.67 1.79
CA HIS A 152 7.55 -6.56 1.17
C HIS A 152 7.41 -6.26 -0.34
N PRO A 153 6.97 -7.23 -1.16
CA PRO A 153 6.79 -7.07 -2.61
C PRO A 153 5.72 -6.04 -3.01
N GLY A 154 4.94 -5.52 -2.07
CA GLY A 154 3.94 -4.47 -2.30
C GLY A 154 3.35 -3.96 -0.98
N GLY A 155 2.58 -2.86 -1.05
CA GLY A 155 1.86 -2.32 0.11
C GLY A 155 0.86 -3.33 0.70
N MET A 156 0.09 -4.01 -0.15
CA MET A 156 -0.84 -5.07 0.29
C MET A 156 -0.12 -6.23 0.98
N ALA A 157 1.07 -6.62 0.51
CA ALA A 157 1.86 -7.64 1.18
C ALA A 157 2.36 -7.18 2.56
N ALA A 158 2.66 -5.89 2.74
CA ALA A 158 2.98 -5.32 4.05
C ALA A 158 1.76 -5.35 4.98
N ILE A 159 0.60 -4.85 4.53
CA ILE A 159 -0.66 -4.89 5.28
C ILE A 159 -1.02 -6.32 5.71
N ASN A 160 -1.02 -7.26 4.77
CA ASN A 160 -1.35 -8.66 5.05
C ASN A 160 -0.31 -9.34 5.95
N SER A 161 0.97 -8.93 5.90
CA SER A 161 1.99 -9.46 6.81
C SER A 161 1.75 -9.04 8.26
N VAL A 162 1.37 -7.77 8.49
CA VAL A 162 1.00 -7.28 9.81
C VAL A 162 -0.26 -7.99 10.29
N ALA A 163 -1.28 -8.12 9.42
CA ALA A 163 -2.50 -8.83 9.78
C ALA A 163 -2.22 -10.29 10.22
N ARG A 164 -1.42 -11.03 9.45
CA ARG A 164 -0.98 -12.38 9.80
C ARG A 164 -0.16 -12.44 11.09
N ALA A 165 0.68 -11.44 11.34
CA ALA A 165 1.44 -11.35 12.58
C ALA A 165 0.51 -11.17 13.79
N LEU A 166 -0.51 -10.31 13.70
CA LEU A 166 -1.51 -10.15 14.76
C LEU A 166 -2.27 -11.46 15.04
N VAL A 167 -2.73 -12.17 13.99
CA VAL A 167 -3.34 -13.50 14.15
C VAL A 167 -2.37 -14.48 14.85
N GLY A 168 -1.10 -14.44 14.48
CA GLY A 168 -0.07 -15.27 15.09
C GLY A 168 0.25 -14.92 16.55
N LEU A 169 -0.04 -13.70 16.99
CA LEU A 169 -0.04 -13.30 18.41
C LEU A 169 -1.29 -13.78 19.17
N GLY A 170 -2.21 -14.47 18.51
CA GLY A 170 -3.48 -14.91 19.10
C GLY A 170 -4.56 -13.83 19.12
N ILE A 171 -4.40 -12.73 18.38
CA ILE A 171 -5.45 -11.71 18.24
C ILE A 171 -6.47 -12.22 17.22
N ASP A 172 -7.59 -12.75 17.72
CA ASP A 172 -8.67 -13.36 16.93
C ASP A 172 -9.94 -12.51 16.85
N SER A 173 -9.99 -11.39 17.56
CA SER A 173 -11.16 -10.51 17.72
C SER A 173 -10.75 -9.10 18.13
N GLY A 174 -11.71 -8.18 18.21
CA GLY A 174 -11.51 -6.81 18.70
C GLY A 174 -10.74 -5.92 17.72
N ILE A 175 -10.96 -6.07 16.42
CA ILE A 175 -10.30 -5.25 15.39
C ILE A 175 -11.16 -4.05 15.03
N VAL A 176 -10.55 -2.87 15.14
CA VAL A 176 -11.17 -1.60 14.78
C VAL A 176 -10.46 -0.97 13.58
N GLY A 177 -11.22 -0.45 12.62
CA GLY A 177 -10.75 0.52 11.63
C GLY A 177 -11.19 1.92 12.02
N PHE A 178 -10.30 2.90 11.88
CA PHE A 178 -10.58 4.30 12.21
C PHE A 178 -10.20 5.23 11.05
N GLY A 179 -11.19 5.90 10.48
CA GLY A 179 -11.12 6.67 9.23
C GLY A 179 -11.41 5.84 7.97
N TYR A 180 -11.31 6.51 6.83
CA TYR A 180 -11.44 5.86 5.52
C TYR A 180 -10.14 5.14 5.18
N LEU A 181 -10.10 3.84 5.50
CA LEU A 181 -8.99 2.96 5.13
C LEU A 181 -8.99 2.69 3.63
N TYR A 182 -7.82 2.45 3.06
CA TYR A 182 -7.72 1.86 1.72
C TYR A 182 -8.62 0.61 1.61
N GLY A 183 -9.41 0.51 0.52
CA GLY A 183 -10.47 -0.49 0.38
C GLY A 183 -9.97 -1.92 0.57
N GLU A 184 -8.82 -2.24 -0.02
CA GLU A 184 -8.19 -3.54 0.09
C GLU A 184 -7.62 -3.81 1.50
N THR A 185 -7.23 -2.80 2.27
CA THR A 185 -6.95 -2.97 3.72
C THR A 185 -8.18 -3.53 4.41
N THR A 186 -9.35 -2.94 4.16
CA THR A 186 -10.62 -3.41 4.73
C THR A 186 -10.94 -4.85 4.31
N MET A 187 -10.63 -5.23 3.06
CA MET A 187 -10.82 -6.62 2.58
C MET A 187 -9.90 -7.59 3.31
N VAL A 188 -8.63 -7.23 3.54
CA VAL A 188 -7.69 -8.04 4.32
C VAL A 188 -8.20 -8.22 5.76
N LEU A 189 -8.63 -7.14 6.42
CA LEU A 189 -9.13 -7.22 7.80
C LEU A 189 -10.37 -8.12 7.90
N LYS A 190 -11.35 -7.96 7.01
CA LYS A 190 -12.55 -8.81 6.98
C LYS A 190 -12.26 -10.28 6.67
N ARG A 191 -11.15 -10.59 6.00
CA ARG A 191 -10.74 -11.97 5.72
C ARG A 191 -10.27 -12.70 6.96
N HIS A 192 -9.55 -12.00 7.84
CA HIS A 192 -8.95 -12.55 9.06
C HIS A 192 -9.89 -12.42 10.27
N TRP A 193 -10.72 -11.38 10.33
CA TRP A 193 -11.58 -11.07 11.48
C TRP A 193 -13.03 -10.79 11.06
N SER A 194 -13.96 -11.62 11.52
CA SER A 194 -15.39 -11.47 11.23
C SER A 194 -16.06 -10.35 12.02
N ASP A 195 -15.45 -9.92 13.13
CA ASP A 195 -15.95 -8.89 14.05
C ASP A 195 -15.34 -7.50 13.80
N PHE A 196 -14.66 -7.31 12.67
CA PHE A 196 -14.09 -6.02 12.27
C PHE A 196 -15.13 -4.89 12.33
N LYS A 197 -14.90 -3.91 13.19
CA LYS A 197 -15.73 -2.70 13.33
C LYS A 197 -15.04 -1.51 12.69
N LEU A 198 -15.76 -0.74 11.89
CA LEU A 198 -15.22 0.45 11.21
C LEU A 198 -15.92 1.72 11.71
N TYR A 199 -15.13 2.68 12.18
CA TYR A 199 -15.52 4.08 12.37
C TYR A 199 -14.92 4.86 11.20
N SER A 200 -15.70 5.15 10.16
CA SER A 200 -15.16 5.47 8.84
C SER A 200 -14.90 6.96 8.58
N HIS A 201 -15.35 7.86 9.45
CA HIS A 201 -15.24 9.32 9.24
C HIS A 201 -14.02 9.94 9.94
N ALA A 202 -13.45 9.26 10.93
CA ALA A 202 -12.37 9.75 11.77
C ALA A 202 -12.68 11.08 12.47
N THR A 203 -13.93 11.29 12.89
CA THR A 203 -14.36 12.50 13.58
C THR A 203 -14.13 12.43 15.10
N SER A 204 -14.32 13.56 15.78
CA SER A 204 -14.24 13.60 17.24
C SER A 204 -15.39 12.82 17.89
N GLU A 205 -16.57 12.83 17.26
CA GLU A 205 -17.75 12.09 17.71
C GLU A 205 -17.51 10.58 17.62
N GLU A 206 -16.93 10.07 16.53
CA GLU A 206 -16.56 8.65 16.44
C GLU A 206 -15.47 8.26 17.46
N LEU A 207 -14.57 9.19 17.83
CA LEU A 207 -13.64 8.97 18.95
C LEU A 207 -14.37 8.93 20.30
N ASP A 208 -15.38 9.78 20.52
CA ASP A 208 -16.22 9.74 21.72
C ASP A 208 -16.97 8.41 21.82
N GLU A 209 -17.51 7.90 20.70
CA GLU A 209 -18.17 6.60 20.62
C GLU A 209 -17.21 5.44 20.92
N LEU A 210 -16.00 5.46 20.34
CA LEU A 210 -14.97 4.48 20.64
C LEU A 210 -14.62 4.49 22.12
N GLU A 211 -14.35 5.67 22.70
CA GLU A 211 -14.03 5.82 24.12
C GLU A 211 -15.17 5.35 25.04
N ALA A 212 -16.41 5.68 24.70
CA ALA A 212 -17.58 5.20 25.43
C ALA A 212 -17.72 3.67 25.36
N SER A 213 -17.46 3.07 24.19
CA SER A 213 -17.50 1.61 24.03
C SER A 213 -16.43 0.92 24.88
N LEU A 214 -15.21 1.46 24.91
CA LEU A 214 -14.10 0.97 25.72
C LEU A 214 -14.45 1.03 27.22
N LYS A 215 -14.99 2.17 27.68
CA LYS A 215 -15.48 2.36 29.06
C LYS A 215 -16.59 1.39 29.44
N SER A 216 -17.43 0.99 28.48
CA SER A 216 -18.50 0.01 28.69
C SER A 216 -18.02 -1.45 28.69
N GLY A 217 -16.72 -1.70 28.49
CA GLY A 217 -16.11 -3.02 28.51
C GLY A 217 -15.91 -3.65 27.13
N THR A 218 -16.04 -2.89 26.03
CA THR A 218 -15.67 -3.39 24.70
C THR A 218 -14.16 -3.64 24.67
N CYS A 219 -13.76 -4.86 24.31
CA CYS A 219 -12.36 -5.22 24.14
C CYS A 219 -11.90 -4.88 22.71
N VAL A 220 -10.87 -4.05 22.60
CA VAL A 220 -10.17 -3.77 21.33
C VAL A 220 -8.77 -4.33 21.48
N ASN A 221 -8.28 -5.08 20.49
CA ASN A 221 -6.93 -5.62 20.48
C ASN A 221 -6.01 -4.86 19.51
N ALA A 222 -6.57 -4.39 18.39
CA ALA A 222 -5.84 -3.62 17.40
C ALA A 222 -6.74 -2.64 16.65
N LEU A 223 -6.22 -1.44 16.42
CA LEU A 223 -6.84 -0.37 15.66
C LEU A 223 -5.99 -0.06 14.43
N TRP A 224 -6.62 -0.03 13.26
CA TRP A 224 -6.02 0.27 11.97
C TRP A 224 -6.48 1.64 11.49
N THR A 225 -5.56 2.44 10.96
CA THR A 225 -5.87 3.78 10.46
C THR A 225 -4.94 4.20 9.31
N ASP A 226 -5.39 5.13 8.47
CA ASP A 226 -4.59 5.75 7.41
C ASP A 226 -4.37 7.23 7.76
N LEU A 227 -3.18 7.76 7.50
CA LEU A 227 -2.89 9.17 7.77
C LEU A 227 -2.07 9.86 6.66
N PRO A 228 -2.67 10.86 5.97
CA PRO A 228 -4.12 11.10 5.83
C PRO A 228 -4.83 9.96 5.10
N GLY A 229 -6.12 9.74 5.40
CA GLY A 229 -6.93 8.71 4.72
C GLY A 229 -7.19 9.05 3.25
N ASN A 230 -6.96 8.13 2.31
CA ASN A 230 -7.18 8.38 0.87
C ASN A 230 -8.53 7.77 0.43
N PRO A 231 -9.44 8.55 -0.20
CA PRO A 231 -9.25 9.87 -0.82
C PRO A 231 -9.80 11.06 -0.01
N THR A 232 -10.31 10.85 1.20
CA THR A 232 -10.94 11.93 2.00
C THR A 232 -9.94 12.98 2.48
N LEU A 233 -8.68 12.57 2.65
CA LEU A 233 -7.54 13.31 3.18
C LEU A 233 -7.79 13.90 4.58
N VAL A 234 -8.66 13.21 5.33
CA VAL A 234 -8.91 13.45 6.75
C VAL A 234 -7.75 12.87 7.57
N THR A 235 -7.37 13.60 8.62
CA THR A 235 -6.36 13.19 9.59
C THR A 235 -7.02 12.84 10.91
N PRO A 236 -6.91 11.59 11.40
CA PRO A 236 -7.42 11.21 12.71
C PRO A 236 -6.63 11.86 13.85
N ASP A 237 -7.26 12.04 15.02
CA ASP A 237 -6.57 12.52 16.22
C ASP A 237 -5.73 11.38 16.87
N MET A 238 -4.53 11.17 16.34
CA MET A 238 -3.58 10.16 16.83
C MET A 238 -3.16 10.35 18.29
N HIS A 239 -3.16 11.58 18.82
CA HIS A 239 -2.91 11.79 20.25
C HIS A 239 -3.99 11.16 21.11
N ARG A 240 -5.26 11.36 20.74
CA ARG A 240 -6.38 10.78 21.47
C ARG A 240 -6.42 9.26 21.30
N LEU A 241 -6.19 8.76 20.08
CA LEU A 241 -6.08 7.32 19.83
C LEU A 241 -4.96 6.68 20.65
N ARG A 242 -3.75 7.26 20.67
CA ARG A 242 -2.62 6.74 21.47
C ARG A 242 -2.94 6.69 22.96
N ARG A 243 -3.57 7.73 23.52
CA ARG A 243 -4.00 7.71 24.93
C ARG A 243 -4.97 6.58 25.23
N LEU A 244 -5.98 6.38 24.36
CA LEU A 244 -6.93 5.28 24.52
C LEU A 244 -6.23 3.92 24.39
N ALA A 245 -5.31 3.80 23.45
CA ALA A 245 -4.52 2.59 23.24
C ALA A 245 -3.65 2.23 24.44
N ASP A 246 -3.08 3.23 25.12
CA ASP A 246 -2.31 3.05 26.35
C ASP A 246 -3.20 2.71 27.56
N GLU A 247 -4.39 3.32 27.67
CA GLU A 247 -5.33 3.10 28.77
C GLU A 247 -6.02 1.72 28.69
N TYR A 248 -6.37 1.28 27.48
CA TYR A 248 -7.13 0.05 27.23
C TYR A 248 -6.29 -1.08 26.61
N ASP A 249 -4.96 -0.91 26.54
CA ASP A 249 -3.97 -1.89 26.06
C ASP A 249 -4.26 -2.51 24.68
N PHE A 250 -4.39 -1.65 23.66
CA PHE A 250 -4.53 -2.08 22.27
C PHE A 250 -3.44 -1.50 21.37
N LEU A 251 -3.23 -2.16 20.22
CA LEU A 251 -2.23 -1.79 19.24
C LEU A 251 -2.76 -0.75 18.26
N ILE A 252 -1.93 0.19 17.82
CA ILE A 252 -2.21 1.10 16.70
C ILE A 252 -1.32 0.74 15.51
N ILE A 253 -1.97 0.40 14.39
CA ILE A 253 -1.35 0.12 13.10
C ILE A 253 -1.75 1.24 12.14
N CYS A 254 -0.77 1.97 11.62
CA CYS A 254 -1.03 3.11 10.75
C CYS A 254 -0.40 2.93 9.37
N ASP A 255 -1.18 3.09 8.30
CA ASP A 255 -0.66 3.31 6.95
C ASP A 255 -0.40 4.82 6.75
N GLU A 256 0.85 5.19 6.52
CA GLU A 256 1.25 6.59 6.29
C GLU A 256 1.62 6.87 4.84
N THR A 257 1.24 6.02 3.89
CA THR A 257 1.62 6.16 2.46
C THR A 257 1.45 7.58 1.90
N VAL A 258 0.42 8.32 2.35
CA VAL A 258 0.16 9.72 1.95
C VAL A 258 0.99 10.74 2.75
N GLY A 259 1.40 10.40 3.98
CA GLY A 259 2.29 11.17 4.86
C GLY A 259 3.77 11.18 4.43
N THR A 260 4.22 10.17 3.68
CA THR A 260 5.52 10.11 2.98
C THR A 260 6.78 10.08 3.86
N PHE A 261 6.71 9.80 5.16
CA PHE A 261 7.77 9.99 6.16
C PHE A 261 8.29 11.44 6.32
N ILE A 262 8.26 12.25 5.26
CA ILE A 262 8.83 13.59 5.16
C ILE A 262 7.85 14.63 5.69
N ASN A 263 6.55 14.42 5.48
CA ASN A 263 5.54 15.41 5.87
C ASN A 263 5.06 15.20 7.29
N THR A 264 4.96 13.96 7.77
CA THR A 264 4.38 13.64 9.07
C THR A 264 5.32 12.87 9.98
N ASP A 265 5.25 13.14 11.29
CA ASP A 265 5.95 12.43 12.36
C ASP A 265 4.93 11.62 13.17
N LEU A 266 4.81 10.34 12.84
CA LEU A 266 3.76 9.46 13.39
C LEU A 266 4.28 8.37 14.32
N LEU A 267 5.58 8.06 14.26
CA LEU A 267 6.17 6.94 14.98
C LEU A 267 5.82 6.92 16.49
N PRO A 268 5.79 8.07 17.22
CA PRO A 268 5.45 8.07 18.64
C PRO A 268 4.00 7.71 18.98
N TYR A 269 3.10 7.63 18.00
CA TYR A 269 1.67 7.40 18.22
C TYR A 269 1.21 6.01 17.77
N VAL A 270 2.13 5.19 17.26
CA VAL A 270 1.79 3.92 16.63
C VAL A 270 2.68 2.81 17.17
N ASP A 271 2.20 1.58 17.07
CA ASP A 271 2.98 0.38 17.36
C ASP A 271 3.61 -0.17 16.08
N VAL A 272 2.90 -0.05 14.96
CA VAL A 272 3.35 -0.43 13.63
C VAL A 272 3.02 0.66 12.63
N LEU A 273 4.02 1.05 11.83
CA LEU A 273 3.87 2.00 10.73
C LEU A 273 4.09 1.28 9.40
N MET A 274 3.17 1.44 8.46
CA MET A 274 3.23 0.84 7.14
C MET A 274 3.31 1.92 6.07
N THR A 275 4.02 1.62 4.99
CA THR A 275 4.14 2.55 3.85
C THR A 275 4.21 1.76 2.54
N SER A 276 3.39 2.15 1.58
CA SER A 276 3.50 1.67 0.21
C SER A 276 4.65 2.38 -0.52
N LEU A 277 5.83 1.74 -0.51
CA LEU A 277 7.02 2.24 -1.20
C LEU A 277 6.86 2.29 -2.74
N THR A 278 5.80 1.68 -3.25
CA THR A 278 5.34 1.75 -4.64
C THR A 278 5.06 3.19 -5.10
N LYS A 279 4.59 4.04 -4.18
CA LYS A 279 4.11 5.40 -4.49
C LYS A 279 5.29 6.37 -4.61
N ILE A 280 5.23 7.53 -3.95
CA ILE A 280 6.25 8.58 -4.09
C ILE A 280 7.66 8.16 -3.67
N TYR A 281 7.79 7.16 -2.80
CA TYR A 281 9.10 6.61 -2.41
C TYR A 281 9.88 6.09 -3.62
N SER A 282 9.23 5.31 -4.49
CA SER A 282 9.76 4.99 -5.81
C SER A 282 9.59 6.18 -6.76
N GLY A 283 8.35 6.60 -7.02
CA GLY A 283 8.03 7.76 -7.84
C GLY A 283 7.98 7.52 -9.35
N PHE A 284 8.31 6.33 -9.85
CA PHE A 284 8.42 6.07 -11.30
C PHE A 284 7.42 5.05 -11.86
N SER A 285 6.50 4.52 -11.04
CA SER A 285 5.48 3.54 -11.47
C SER A 285 6.04 2.27 -12.16
N ASP A 286 7.26 1.86 -11.80
CA ASP A 286 7.97 0.73 -12.42
C ASP A 286 8.38 -0.37 -11.41
N VAL A 287 8.03 -0.21 -10.13
CA VAL A 287 8.29 -1.18 -9.07
C VAL A 287 7.22 -1.11 -7.98
N LEU A 288 6.79 -2.28 -7.52
CA LEU A 288 5.95 -2.45 -6.34
C LEU A 288 6.84 -2.81 -5.14
N ALA A 289 6.56 -2.19 -4.00
CA ALA A 289 7.14 -2.53 -2.72
C ALA A 289 6.31 -1.93 -1.57
N GLY A 290 6.49 -2.46 -0.37
CA GLY A 290 5.95 -1.94 0.87
C GLY A 290 6.96 -2.09 2.01
N SER A 291 6.80 -1.28 3.06
CA SER A 291 7.55 -1.42 4.31
C SER A 291 6.62 -1.55 5.50
N VAL A 292 7.06 -2.32 6.48
CA VAL A 292 6.52 -2.36 7.85
C VAL A 292 7.65 -1.91 8.77
N VAL A 293 7.37 -0.96 9.66
CA VAL A 293 8.27 -0.51 10.72
C VAL A 293 7.60 -0.80 12.05
N VAL A 294 8.23 -1.63 12.89
CA VAL A 294 7.78 -1.85 14.27
C VAL A 294 8.39 -0.75 15.14
N HIS A 295 7.57 -0.01 15.88
CA HIS A 295 8.06 1.07 16.72
C HIS A 295 8.85 0.51 17.92
N PRO A 296 10.15 0.83 18.08
CA PRO A 296 10.96 0.31 19.20
C PRO A 296 10.53 0.77 20.59
N GLY A 297 9.68 1.80 20.67
CA GLY A 297 9.06 2.30 21.89
C GLY A 297 7.69 1.70 22.20
N SER A 298 7.15 0.82 21.34
CA SER A 298 5.90 0.10 21.63
C SER A 298 6.03 -0.77 22.89
N SER A 299 4.99 -0.81 23.72
CA SER A 299 4.90 -1.71 24.88
C SER A 299 4.93 -3.19 24.47
N ARG A 300 4.51 -3.50 23.23
CA ARG A 300 4.48 -4.85 22.64
C ARG A 300 5.56 -5.05 21.57
N TYR A 301 6.63 -4.24 21.59
CA TYR A 301 7.69 -4.24 20.59
C TYR A 301 8.29 -5.64 20.33
N VAL A 302 8.68 -6.36 21.39
CA VAL A 302 9.33 -7.66 21.25
C VAL A 302 8.38 -8.67 20.63
N GLN A 303 7.12 -8.73 21.11
CA GLN A 303 6.12 -9.64 20.54
C GLN A 303 5.84 -9.34 19.07
N LEU A 304 5.64 -8.07 18.71
CA LEU A 304 5.38 -7.66 17.33
C LEU A 304 6.53 -7.97 16.40
N ARG A 305 7.75 -7.55 16.78
CA ARG A 305 8.96 -7.77 15.97
C ARG A 305 9.21 -9.26 15.78
N ASP A 306 9.19 -10.04 16.86
CA ASP A 306 9.51 -11.46 16.80
C ASP A 306 8.46 -12.21 15.98
N GLN A 307 7.17 -11.88 16.12
CA GLN A 307 6.11 -12.51 15.34
C GLN A 307 6.17 -12.13 13.85
N LEU A 308 6.52 -10.89 13.53
CA LEU A 308 6.80 -10.49 12.15
C LEU A 308 8.00 -11.24 11.60
N THR A 309 9.09 -11.40 12.37
CA THR A 309 10.26 -12.21 11.97
C THR A 309 9.91 -13.67 11.72
N ILE A 310 9.11 -14.30 12.60
CA ILE A 310 8.68 -15.70 12.46
C ILE A 310 7.87 -15.91 11.17
N SER A 311 7.01 -14.94 10.83
CA SER A 311 6.12 -15.03 9.66
C SER A 311 6.72 -14.42 8.38
N TYR A 312 7.90 -13.82 8.45
CA TYR A 312 8.54 -13.13 7.34
C TYR A 312 9.01 -14.09 6.26
N GLU A 313 8.70 -13.77 5.02
CA GLU A 313 9.19 -14.47 3.83
C GLU A 313 9.86 -13.43 2.93
N GLU A 314 11.13 -13.66 2.58
CA GLU A 314 11.86 -12.82 1.64
C GLU A 314 11.32 -13.02 0.23
N LYS A 315 10.31 -12.23 -0.13
CA LYS A 315 9.59 -12.29 -1.41
C LYS A 315 9.89 -11.09 -2.31
N LEU A 316 10.64 -10.09 -1.83
CA LEU A 316 10.94 -8.91 -2.62
C LEU A 316 12.13 -9.22 -3.55
N PHE A 317 11.82 -9.54 -4.80
CA PHE A 317 12.83 -9.94 -5.80
C PHE A 317 14.01 -8.94 -5.90
N PRO A 318 15.29 -9.37 -5.95
CA PRO A 318 16.45 -8.48 -5.89
C PRO A 318 16.49 -7.40 -6.96
N LEU A 319 16.03 -7.70 -8.19
CA LEU A 319 15.96 -6.68 -9.24
C LEU A 319 14.86 -5.62 -8.96
N ASN A 320 13.82 -5.94 -8.18
CA ASN A 320 12.90 -4.93 -7.66
C ASN A 320 13.59 -4.07 -6.61
N ILE A 321 14.36 -4.67 -5.69
CA ILE A 321 15.12 -3.95 -4.67
C ILE A 321 16.11 -2.97 -5.33
N ALA A 322 16.83 -3.41 -6.37
CA ALA A 322 17.76 -2.56 -7.10
C ALA A 322 17.07 -1.36 -7.77
N VAL A 323 15.91 -1.57 -8.39
CA VAL A 323 15.10 -0.48 -8.97
C VAL A 323 14.59 0.45 -7.87
N LEU A 324 14.05 -0.08 -6.78
CA LEU A 324 13.55 0.71 -5.65
C LEU A 324 14.66 1.57 -5.02
N ARG A 325 15.87 1.01 -4.85
CA ARG A 325 17.04 1.74 -4.37
C ARG A 325 17.40 2.87 -5.31
N ARG A 326 17.47 2.61 -6.62
CA ARG A 326 17.79 3.63 -7.63
C ARG A 326 16.77 4.76 -7.58
N ASN A 327 15.49 4.42 -7.53
CA ASN A 327 14.38 5.36 -7.61
C ASN A 327 14.24 6.23 -6.35
N SER A 328 14.56 5.68 -5.17
CA SER A 328 14.42 6.37 -3.88
C SER A 328 15.55 7.34 -3.53
N ARG A 329 16.62 7.44 -4.33
CA ARG A 329 17.78 8.31 -4.05
C ARG A 329 17.41 9.77 -3.82
N HIS A 330 16.42 10.28 -4.56
CA HIS A 330 15.96 11.67 -4.51
C HIS A 330 14.55 11.79 -3.93
N PHE A 331 14.16 10.83 -3.09
CA PHE A 331 12.83 10.78 -2.51
C PHE A 331 12.48 12.07 -1.75
N SER A 332 13.37 12.54 -0.88
CA SER A 332 13.13 13.73 -0.05
C SER A 332 13.01 15.00 -0.89
N GLU A 333 13.84 15.19 -1.92
CA GLU A 333 13.68 16.33 -2.83
C GLU A 333 12.37 16.25 -3.63
N ARG A 334 12.03 15.05 -4.10
CA ARG A 334 10.76 14.82 -4.81
C ARG A 334 9.56 15.22 -3.97
N VAL A 335 9.48 14.78 -2.71
CA VAL A 335 8.38 15.17 -1.80
C VAL A 335 8.30 16.70 -1.66
N LYS A 336 9.43 17.38 -1.45
CA LYS A 336 9.46 18.85 -1.33
C LYS A 336 8.93 19.56 -2.57
N VAL A 337 9.36 19.14 -3.77
CA VAL A 337 8.85 19.70 -5.04
C VAL A 337 7.35 19.44 -5.17
N THR A 338 6.90 18.20 -4.93
CA THR A 338 5.47 17.87 -5.05
C THR A 338 4.60 18.59 -4.01
N ASN A 339 5.12 18.84 -2.80
CA ASN A 339 4.43 19.66 -1.80
C ASN A 339 4.23 21.10 -2.28
N HIS A 340 5.29 21.71 -2.83
CA HIS A 340 5.25 23.06 -3.37
C HIS A 340 4.23 23.17 -4.51
N ASN A 341 4.33 22.25 -5.48
CA ASN A 341 3.44 22.22 -6.63
C ASN A 341 1.98 21.97 -6.21
N ALA A 342 1.73 20.97 -5.36
CA ALA A 342 0.38 20.63 -4.93
C ALA A 342 -0.30 21.79 -4.19
N LYS A 343 0.44 22.52 -3.35
CA LYS A 343 -0.09 23.71 -2.66
C LYS A 343 -0.59 24.75 -3.66
N ALA A 344 0.22 25.10 -4.66
CA ALA A 344 -0.16 26.09 -5.68
C ALA A 344 -1.35 25.61 -6.54
N VAL A 345 -1.43 24.31 -6.84
CA VAL A 345 -2.57 23.71 -7.53
C VAL A 345 -3.85 23.82 -6.70
N VAL A 346 -3.78 23.54 -5.40
CA VAL A 346 -4.91 23.67 -4.47
C VAL A 346 -5.39 25.12 -4.42
N GLU A 347 -4.49 26.09 -4.27
CA GLU A 347 -4.82 27.52 -4.26
C GLU A 347 -5.52 27.95 -5.56
N ARG A 348 -5.01 27.52 -6.72
CA ARG A 348 -5.61 27.82 -8.03
C ARG A 348 -7.01 27.24 -8.17
N LEU A 349 -7.19 25.97 -7.81
CA LEU A 349 -8.48 25.28 -7.95
C LEU A 349 -9.51 25.78 -6.93
N ALA A 350 -9.10 26.02 -5.69
CA ALA A 350 -10.01 26.46 -4.62
C ALA A 350 -10.60 27.85 -4.87
N ALA A 351 -9.86 28.71 -5.59
CA ALA A 351 -10.33 30.02 -6.00
C ALA A 351 -11.31 30.00 -7.19
N HIS A 352 -11.47 28.85 -7.87
CA HIS A 352 -12.22 28.78 -9.11
C HIS A 352 -13.73 28.60 -8.88
N SER A 353 -14.55 29.36 -9.60
CA SER A 353 -16.03 29.41 -9.44
C SER A 353 -16.73 28.06 -9.66
N LEU A 354 -16.16 27.20 -10.50
CA LEU A 354 -16.67 25.86 -10.83
C LEU A 354 -16.41 24.80 -9.75
N VAL A 355 -15.42 25.03 -8.87
CA VAL A 355 -15.03 24.10 -7.81
C VAL A 355 -15.90 24.36 -6.59
N GLU A 356 -16.45 23.28 -6.01
CA GLU A 356 -17.24 23.34 -4.77
C GLU A 356 -16.33 23.21 -3.55
N ARG A 357 -15.48 22.19 -3.55
CA ARG A 357 -14.50 21.95 -2.48
C ARG A 357 -13.30 21.18 -2.97
N ILE A 358 -12.22 21.26 -2.19
CA ILE A 358 -11.02 20.44 -2.37
C ILE A 358 -10.74 19.74 -1.05
N ASN A 359 -10.55 18.44 -1.12
CA ASN A 359 -9.97 17.70 -0.03
C ASN A 359 -8.46 17.69 -0.19
N TYR A 360 -7.78 18.22 0.82
CA TYR A 360 -6.32 18.32 0.93
C TYR A 360 -5.99 18.54 2.40
N PRO A 361 -4.88 18.04 2.96
CA PRO A 361 -4.67 18.06 4.41
C PRO A 361 -4.70 19.46 5.05
N SER A 362 -4.23 20.50 4.33
CA SER A 362 -4.32 21.90 4.80
C SER A 362 -5.72 22.54 4.72
N VAL A 363 -6.69 21.83 4.15
CA VAL A 363 -8.07 22.30 3.96
C VAL A 363 -9.03 21.47 4.81
N THR A 364 -8.90 20.14 4.78
CA THR A 364 -9.89 19.22 5.37
C THR A 364 -9.78 19.12 6.90
N THR A 365 -8.56 18.94 7.43
CA THR A 365 -8.30 18.82 8.87
C THR A 365 -7.03 19.57 9.29
N PRO A 366 -6.91 20.87 8.95
CA PRO A 366 -5.65 21.61 9.10
C PRO A 366 -5.12 21.59 10.52
N GLU A 367 -5.97 21.88 11.51
CA GLU A 367 -5.54 21.95 12.91
C GLU A 367 -5.05 20.62 13.47
N ILE A 368 -5.64 19.50 13.02
CA ILE A 368 -5.22 18.15 13.46
C ILE A 368 -3.94 17.75 12.72
N TYR A 369 -3.89 17.96 11.40
CA TYR A 369 -2.71 17.63 10.59
C TYR A 369 -1.46 18.37 11.07
N GLU A 370 -1.58 19.64 11.41
CA GLU A 370 -0.45 20.45 11.91
C GLU A 370 0.20 19.87 13.18
N ARG A 371 -0.53 19.11 14.01
CA ARG A 371 0.04 18.46 15.21
C ARG A 371 1.06 17.36 14.87
N TYR A 372 0.95 16.79 13.67
CA TYR A 372 1.78 15.69 13.21
C TYR A 372 2.72 16.11 12.09
N ARG A 373 2.59 17.33 11.55
CA ARG A 373 3.46 17.80 10.48
C ARG A 373 4.88 18.00 11.00
N ARG A 374 5.86 17.43 10.30
CA ARG A 374 7.29 17.61 10.59
C ARG A 374 7.73 19.04 10.39
N CYS A 375 8.81 19.43 11.07
CA CYS A 375 9.48 20.69 10.82
C CYS A 375 9.95 20.78 9.35
N GLY A 376 9.37 21.71 8.59
CA GLY A 376 9.64 21.84 7.16
C GLY A 376 8.93 20.80 6.27
N GLY A 377 8.08 19.94 6.84
CA GLY A 377 7.15 19.08 6.10
C GLY A 377 6.05 19.89 5.41
N GLY A 378 5.48 19.33 4.32
CA GLY A 378 4.34 19.92 3.61
C GLY A 378 3.04 19.16 3.87
N TYR A 379 2.07 19.29 2.96
CA TYR A 379 0.75 18.65 3.06
C TYR A 379 0.55 17.52 2.03
N GLY A 380 1.64 17.08 1.39
CA GLY A 380 1.61 15.99 0.42
C GLY A 380 1.25 16.43 -1.00
N HIS A 381 1.20 15.43 -1.88
CA HIS A 381 1.00 15.59 -3.32
C HIS A 381 -0.42 15.27 -3.81
N LEU A 382 -1.27 14.74 -2.93
CA LEU A 382 -2.55 14.13 -3.30
C LEU A 382 -3.68 15.05 -2.90
N MET A 383 -4.66 15.24 -3.78
CA MET A 383 -5.89 15.98 -3.51
C MET A 383 -7.09 15.32 -4.18
N CYS A 384 -8.28 15.62 -3.68
CA CYS A 384 -9.54 15.29 -4.35
C CYS A 384 -10.31 16.58 -4.63
N VAL A 385 -10.72 16.78 -5.89
CA VAL A 385 -11.41 17.97 -6.37
C VAL A 385 -12.87 17.63 -6.62
N ILE A 386 -13.76 18.45 -6.07
CA ILE A 386 -15.21 18.27 -6.18
C ILE A 386 -15.78 19.52 -6.84
N PHE A 387 -16.46 19.33 -7.96
CA PHE A 387 -17.07 20.39 -8.75
C PHE A 387 -18.53 20.57 -8.34
N LYS A 388 -19.03 21.80 -8.43
CA LYS A 388 -20.43 22.13 -8.10
C LYS A 388 -21.42 21.34 -8.96
N GLU A 389 -21.04 21.07 -10.21
CA GLU A 389 -21.83 20.30 -11.17
C GLU A 389 -21.04 19.05 -11.61
N PRO A 390 -21.63 17.84 -11.52
CA PRO A 390 -21.00 16.59 -11.97
C PRO A 390 -20.50 16.64 -13.42
N ALA A 391 -21.25 17.29 -14.31
CA ALA A 391 -20.86 17.45 -15.72
C ALA A 391 -19.56 18.24 -15.89
N ASN A 392 -19.28 19.21 -15.00
CA ASN A 392 -18.05 19.98 -15.03
C ASN A 392 -16.84 19.14 -14.62
N ALA A 393 -17.00 18.21 -13.67
CA ALA A 393 -15.95 17.26 -13.33
C ALA A 393 -15.59 16.37 -14.54
N VAL A 394 -16.58 15.83 -15.24
CA VAL A 394 -16.34 15.01 -16.45
C VAL A 394 -15.61 15.81 -17.52
N ARG A 395 -16.07 17.03 -17.81
CA ARG A 395 -15.45 17.91 -18.81
C ARG A 395 -14.02 18.30 -18.41
N PHE A 396 -13.80 18.68 -17.16
CA PHE A 396 -12.47 19.02 -16.64
C PHE A 396 -11.52 17.82 -16.74
N TYR A 397 -11.95 16.63 -16.30
CA TYR A 397 -11.13 15.42 -16.39
C TYR A 397 -10.70 15.12 -17.83
N ASN A 398 -11.64 15.22 -18.78
CA ASN A 398 -11.36 14.99 -20.21
C ASN A 398 -10.46 16.07 -20.82
N ALA A 399 -10.57 17.32 -20.34
CA ALA A 399 -9.79 18.45 -20.84
C ALA A 399 -8.39 18.56 -20.22
N LEU A 400 -8.20 18.06 -19.00
CA LEU A 400 -6.95 18.13 -18.25
C LEU A 400 -5.89 17.24 -18.90
N ASP A 401 -4.92 17.87 -19.56
CA ASP A 401 -3.81 17.21 -20.24
C ASP A 401 -2.72 16.75 -19.27
N VAL A 402 -3.00 15.73 -18.46
CA VAL A 402 -2.02 15.06 -17.60
C VAL A 402 -2.17 13.55 -17.74
N CYS A 403 -1.20 12.77 -17.25
CA CYS A 403 -1.32 11.32 -17.28
C CYS A 403 -2.57 10.86 -16.50
N LYS A 404 -3.23 9.81 -17.03
CA LYS A 404 -4.44 9.23 -16.44
C LYS A 404 -4.10 7.85 -15.86
N GLY A 405 -4.46 7.60 -14.60
CA GLY A 405 -4.18 6.29 -14.01
C GLY A 405 -4.56 6.15 -12.54
N PRO A 406 -4.75 4.89 -12.06
CA PRO A 406 -5.28 4.61 -10.73
C PRO A 406 -4.27 4.74 -9.59
N SER A 407 -2.98 4.87 -9.89
CA SER A 407 -1.96 5.10 -8.88
C SER A 407 -1.88 6.58 -8.45
N PHE A 408 -0.87 6.90 -7.65
CA PHE A 408 -0.49 8.24 -7.22
C PHE A 408 0.97 8.24 -6.74
N GLY A 409 1.50 9.42 -6.43
CA GLY A 409 2.86 9.60 -5.94
C GLY A 409 3.89 9.32 -7.01
N THR A 410 3.72 9.90 -8.20
CA THR A 410 4.66 9.78 -9.32
C THR A 410 5.46 11.06 -9.50
N ALA A 411 6.58 10.97 -10.22
CA ALA A 411 7.37 12.12 -10.63
C ALA A 411 6.64 13.02 -11.64
N PHE A 412 5.56 12.53 -12.25
CA PHE A 412 4.65 13.26 -13.12
C PHE A 412 3.24 13.30 -12.52
N THR A 413 2.42 14.22 -12.96
CA THR A 413 1.06 14.44 -12.46
C THR A 413 0.10 13.37 -13.00
N LEU A 414 -0.66 12.77 -12.09
CA LEU A 414 -1.70 11.79 -12.39
C LEU A 414 -3.08 12.33 -12.01
N SER A 415 -4.08 12.05 -12.84
CA SER A 415 -5.49 12.29 -12.51
C SER A 415 -6.35 11.07 -12.77
N ILE A 416 -7.42 10.91 -11.98
CA ILE A 416 -8.38 9.81 -12.10
C ILE A 416 -9.74 10.19 -11.52
N PRO A 417 -10.86 9.78 -12.14
CA PRO A 417 -12.19 9.80 -11.52
C PRO A 417 -12.33 8.59 -10.58
N PHE A 418 -11.62 8.60 -9.44
CA PHE A 418 -11.44 7.43 -8.58
C PHE A 418 -12.77 6.75 -8.21
N SER A 419 -13.76 7.52 -7.76
CA SER A 419 -15.06 6.99 -7.34
C SER A 419 -15.80 6.24 -8.45
N GLN A 420 -15.63 6.63 -9.73
CA GLN A 420 -16.28 5.94 -10.86
C GLN A 420 -15.72 4.55 -11.14
N LEU A 421 -14.54 4.21 -10.62
CA LEU A 421 -13.97 2.87 -10.77
C LEU A 421 -14.39 1.89 -9.66
N LEU A 422 -15.10 2.38 -8.66
CA LEU A 422 -15.57 1.59 -7.53
C LEU A 422 -16.90 0.91 -7.86
N THR A 423 -17.24 -0.15 -7.14
CA THR A 423 -18.57 -0.75 -7.18
C THR A 423 -19.64 0.22 -6.69
N LEU A 424 -20.91 -0.01 -7.01
CA LEU A 424 -22.02 0.87 -6.56
C LEU A 424 -22.09 0.98 -5.03
N ALA A 425 -21.79 -0.11 -4.31
CA ALA A 425 -21.79 -0.11 -2.84
C ALA A 425 -20.64 0.74 -2.28
N GLU A 426 -19.44 0.61 -2.86
CA GLU A 426 -18.28 1.42 -2.48
C GLU A 426 -18.47 2.91 -2.84
N GLN A 427 -19.13 3.20 -3.96
CA GLN A 427 -19.51 4.57 -4.33
C GLN A 427 -20.45 5.18 -3.30
N ALA A 428 -21.50 4.47 -2.89
CA ALA A 428 -22.44 4.96 -1.88
C ALA A 428 -21.76 5.18 -0.51
N ALA A 429 -20.86 4.28 -0.12
CA ALA A 429 -20.06 4.45 1.08
C ALA A 429 -19.17 5.70 1.00
N LEU A 430 -18.49 5.91 -0.13
CA LEU A 430 -17.60 7.04 -0.33
C LEU A 430 -18.36 8.38 -0.47
N ASP A 431 -19.57 8.37 -1.03
CA ASP A 431 -20.47 9.53 -1.08
C ASP A 431 -20.88 9.98 0.33
N ALA A 432 -21.15 9.04 1.25
CA ALA A 432 -21.41 9.34 2.66
C ALA A 432 -20.20 10.02 3.36
N HIS A 433 -18.99 9.83 2.84
CA HIS A 433 -17.78 10.54 3.27
C HIS A 433 -17.55 11.88 2.57
N GLY A 434 -18.57 12.40 1.86
CA GLY A 434 -18.46 13.64 1.11
C GLY A 434 -17.50 13.53 -0.08
N ILE A 435 -17.34 12.35 -0.68
CA ILE A 435 -16.59 12.18 -1.92
C ILE A 435 -17.56 11.64 -2.98
N PRO A 436 -18.20 12.53 -3.76
CA PRO A 436 -19.24 12.12 -4.70
C PRO A 436 -18.65 11.29 -5.85
N THR A 437 -19.54 10.56 -6.55
CA THR A 437 -19.19 9.74 -7.73
C THR A 437 -18.38 10.52 -8.77
N HIS A 438 -18.71 11.80 -8.97
CA HIS A 438 -18.04 12.67 -9.94
C HIS A 438 -16.98 13.57 -9.28
N SER A 439 -16.09 12.97 -8.50
CA SER A 439 -14.91 13.62 -7.94
C SER A 439 -13.65 13.25 -8.74
N ILE A 440 -12.64 14.11 -8.70
CA ILE A 440 -11.39 13.90 -9.42
C ILE A 440 -10.23 13.89 -8.44
N ARG A 441 -9.54 12.75 -8.34
CA ARG A 441 -8.31 12.66 -7.56
C ARG A 441 -7.14 13.08 -8.44
N ILE A 442 -6.31 13.99 -7.93
CA ILE A 442 -5.11 14.48 -8.60
C ILE A 442 -3.91 14.22 -7.69
N SER A 443 -2.89 13.56 -8.22
CA SER A 443 -1.58 13.42 -7.61
C SER A 443 -0.60 14.30 -8.38
N VAL A 444 -0.19 15.42 -7.79
CA VAL A 444 0.67 16.40 -8.43
C VAL A 444 2.13 15.92 -8.44
N GLY A 445 2.76 16.01 -9.61
CA GLY A 445 4.13 15.57 -9.86
C GLY A 445 5.18 16.68 -9.72
N MET A 446 6.36 16.40 -10.28
CA MET A 446 7.54 17.26 -10.29
C MET A 446 7.70 18.05 -11.59
N GLU A 447 6.68 18.09 -12.46
CA GLU A 447 6.74 18.96 -13.62
C GLU A 447 6.93 20.42 -13.20
N ASP A 448 7.40 21.24 -14.14
CA ASP A 448 7.49 22.68 -13.95
C ASP A 448 6.13 23.25 -13.51
N LEU A 449 6.14 24.05 -12.44
CA LEU A 449 4.92 24.54 -11.82
C LEU A 449 4.05 25.34 -12.80
N ASP A 450 4.65 26.18 -13.64
CA ASP A 450 3.91 26.97 -14.61
C ASP A 450 3.29 26.10 -15.70
N ILE A 451 3.91 24.96 -16.04
CA ILE A 451 3.29 23.97 -16.93
C ILE A 451 2.05 23.35 -16.27
N ILE A 452 2.15 22.93 -14.99
CA ILE A 452 1.03 22.31 -14.26
C ILE A 452 -0.14 23.29 -14.13
N LEU A 453 0.14 24.52 -13.69
CA LEU A 453 -0.89 25.55 -13.51
C LEU A 453 -1.55 25.94 -14.83
N ARG A 454 -0.78 26.06 -15.93
CA ARG A 454 -1.37 26.30 -17.26
C ARG A 454 -2.30 25.17 -17.69
N LYS A 455 -1.88 23.91 -17.54
CA LYS A 455 -2.73 22.75 -17.88
C LYS A 455 -4.04 22.72 -17.10
N ILE A 456 -4.01 23.12 -15.82
CA ILE A 456 -5.22 23.26 -15.00
C ILE A 456 -6.09 24.42 -15.48
N SER A 457 -5.50 25.59 -15.72
CA SER A 457 -6.20 26.77 -16.22
C SER A 457 -6.87 26.50 -17.58
N ASP A 458 -6.15 25.93 -18.54
CA ASP A 458 -6.66 25.58 -19.86
C ASP A 458 -7.85 24.60 -19.75
N ALA A 459 -7.80 23.66 -18.81
CA ALA A 459 -8.88 22.71 -18.57
C ALA A 459 -10.11 23.41 -17.97
N LEU A 460 -9.94 24.32 -17.01
CA LEU A 460 -11.03 25.10 -16.42
C LEU A 460 -11.69 26.03 -17.44
N GLU A 461 -10.91 26.77 -18.23
CA GLU A 461 -11.41 27.68 -19.28
C GLU A 461 -12.23 26.93 -20.34
N LYS A 462 -11.81 25.71 -20.71
CA LYS A 462 -12.59 24.86 -21.60
C LYS A 462 -13.96 24.55 -20.99
N VAL A 463 -14.03 24.24 -19.69
CA VAL A 463 -15.31 23.95 -19.02
C VAL A 463 -16.20 25.20 -18.97
N GLU A 464 -15.64 26.38 -18.69
CA GLU A 464 -16.40 27.64 -18.65
C GLU A 464 -17.03 27.99 -19.99
N LYS A 465 -16.30 27.83 -21.09
CA LYS A 465 -16.83 28.05 -22.46
C LYS A 465 -18.03 27.16 -22.79
N PHE A 466 -18.12 25.98 -22.17
CA PHE A 466 -19.27 25.07 -22.31
C PHE A 466 -20.38 25.29 -21.26
N ALA A 467 -20.10 25.98 -20.16
CA ALA A 467 -21.08 26.27 -19.11
C ALA A 467 -21.79 27.61 -19.32
N GLY A 468 -21.15 28.55 -20.03
CA GLY A 468 -21.71 29.87 -20.36
C GLY A 468 -22.44 29.96 -21.71
N GLY A 469 -22.56 28.86 -22.44
CA GLY A 469 -23.39 28.72 -23.65
C GLY A 469 -24.48 27.68 -23.41
#